data_AF-A0A3C1UVQ1-F1
#
_entry.id   AF-A0A3C1UVQ1-F1
#
_cell.length_a   1.000
_cell.length_b   1.000
_cell.length_c   1.000
_cell.angle_alpha   90.00
_cell.angle_beta   90.00
_cell.angle_gamma   90.00
#
_symmetry.space_group_name_H-M   'P 1'
#
loop_
_entity.id
_entity.type
_entity.pdbx_description
1 polymer ?
#
loop_
_entity_poly.entity_id
_entity_poly.type
_entity_poly.pdbx_seq_one_letter_code
_entity_poly.pdbx_strand_id
1 'polypeptide(L)'
;MMNTPYTSDAFPGTDLQFGSRGSDVLKMQRYLNAIGRQYSSIPPVSEDGIFGYRTDQAVRAFQRLFSLQDDGIIGSMTWNKIIEVYRGLPDSSNGAMPYPGTPLILGSSGESVLHIQRQLNRIRQSYPSIPPLQEDGYFGEATRDAVMEFQRLFLLPAHGAVEENTWNAIENAAKNLPDNPPAPWDGNILSYGSTGERVSLLQQYLNDVGDAYPAIPLLAVDGQFGVQTQNAVMMFQHLFDLKVDGIVGEKTWNRLLQVKNYLMRQG
;
A
#
# COMPACT_ATOMS: atom_id res chain seq x y z
N MET A 1 10.77 30.27 -6.15
CA MET A 1 9.35 30.68 -6.15
C MET A 1 8.50 29.43 -6.07
N MET A 2 7.58 29.42 -5.11
CA MET A 2 6.51 28.44 -4.80
C MET A 2 6.93 26.98 -4.52
N ASN A 3 7.37 26.76 -3.27
CA ASN A 3 7.36 25.44 -2.63
C ASN A 3 5.99 25.30 -1.93
N THR A 4 5.02 24.62 -2.53
CA THR A 4 3.71 24.35 -1.90
C THR A 4 3.90 23.30 -0.80
N PRO A 5 3.55 23.58 0.48
CA PRO A 5 3.87 22.70 1.59
C PRO A 5 2.84 21.57 1.75
N TYR A 6 3.35 20.34 1.64
CA TYR A 6 3.10 19.15 2.44
C TYR A 6 1.65 18.78 2.83
N THR A 7 1.28 17.59 2.33
CA THR A 7 0.01 16.88 2.48
C THR A 7 -0.18 16.34 3.90
N SER A 8 -0.50 17.23 4.84
CA SER A 8 -0.80 16.88 6.23
C SER A 8 -2.31 16.77 6.50
N ASP A 9 -2.67 16.07 7.57
CA ASP A 9 -4.01 16.12 8.17
C ASP A 9 -4.21 17.39 9.02
N ALA A 10 -3.17 18.22 9.17
CA ALA A 10 -3.35 19.54 9.73
C ALA A 10 -4.16 20.39 8.76
N PHE A 11 -4.98 21.27 9.33
CA PHE A 11 -5.70 22.25 8.54
C PHE A 11 -4.71 23.02 7.63
N PRO A 12 -4.95 23.10 6.31
CA PRO A 12 -3.99 23.64 5.34
C PRO A 12 -3.74 25.16 5.46
N GLY A 13 -4.30 25.80 6.49
CA GLY A 13 -4.20 27.24 6.73
C GLY A 13 -5.11 28.09 5.85
N THR A 14 -5.87 27.46 4.94
CA THR A 14 -6.85 28.12 4.06
C THR A 14 -8.17 27.37 4.13
N ASP A 15 -9.27 28.09 4.30
CA ASP A 15 -10.61 27.53 4.34
C ASP A 15 -11.00 26.94 2.98
N LEU A 16 -11.70 25.81 2.98
CA LEU A 16 -12.31 25.25 1.77
C LEU A 16 -13.79 25.64 1.70
N GLN A 17 -14.22 26.15 0.55
CA GLN A 17 -15.59 26.61 0.33
C GLN A 17 -15.96 26.46 -1.14
N PHE A 18 -17.19 26.84 -1.51
CA PHE A 18 -17.65 26.76 -2.90
C PHE A 18 -16.64 27.40 -3.87
N GLY A 19 -16.23 26.63 -4.88
CA GLY A 19 -15.24 27.02 -5.87
C GLY A 19 -13.79 26.62 -5.54
N SER A 20 -13.48 26.25 -4.29
CA SER A 20 -12.19 25.65 -3.92
C SER A 20 -11.94 24.37 -4.74
N ARG A 21 -10.68 24.10 -5.06
CA ARG A 21 -10.27 22.92 -5.81
C ARG A 21 -8.94 22.38 -5.30
N GLY A 22 -8.72 21.08 -5.47
CA GLY A 22 -7.45 20.42 -5.20
C GLY A 22 -7.56 19.25 -4.24
N SER A 23 -6.40 18.78 -3.79
CA SER A 23 -6.27 17.58 -2.97
C SER A 23 -6.94 17.68 -1.61
N ASP A 24 -6.94 18.85 -0.98
CA ASP A 24 -7.60 19.04 0.32
C ASP A 24 -9.12 18.93 0.20
N VAL A 25 -9.69 19.43 -0.90
CA VAL A 25 -11.11 19.23 -1.21
C VAL A 25 -11.40 17.77 -1.44
N LEU A 26 -10.58 17.09 -2.25
CA LEU A 26 -10.74 15.66 -2.55
C LEU A 26 -10.67 14.80 -1.27
N LYS A 27 -9.73 15.13 -0.38
CA LYS A 27 -9.57 14.48 0.93
C LYS A 27 -10.84 14.64 1.78
N MET A 28 -11.36 15.87 1.90
CA MET A 28 -12.58 16.11 2.67
C MET A 28 -13.81 15.45 2.04
N GLN A 29 -13.93 15.42 0.71
CA GLN A 29 -15.00 14.70 0.01
C GLN A 29 -14.97 13.20 0.35
N ARG A 30 -13.78 12.59 0.35
CA ARG A 30 -13.58 11.18 0.74
C ARG A 30 -13.99 10.90 2.18
N TYR A 31 -13.57 11.75 3.12
CA TYR A 31 -13.97 11.62 4.52
C TYR A 31 -15.49 11.81 4.70
N LEU A 32 -16.08 12.82 4.06
CA LEU A 32 -17.53 13.06 4.11
C LEU A 32 -18.31 11.87 3.54
N ASN A 33 -17.88 11.28 2.43
CA ASN A 33 -18.50 10.07 1.89
C ASN A 33 -18.38 8.88 2.84
N ALA A 34 -17.23 8.70 3.48
CA ALA A 34 -17.03 7.62 4.44
C ALA A 34 -17.93 7.77 5.67
N ILE A 35 -18.02 8.99 6.21
CA ILE A 35 -18.93 9.33 7.30
C ILE A 35 -20.38 9.17 6.87
N GLY A 36 -20.75 9.63 5.66
CA GLY A 36 -22.11 9.57 5.12
C GLY A 36 -22.66 8.15 4.95
N ARG A 37 -21.80 7.14 4.81
CA ARG A 37 -22.23 5.72 4.85
C ARG A 37 -22.82 5.31 6.20
N GLN A 38 -22.35 5.91 7.29
CA GLN A 38 -22.84 5.67 8.65
C GLN A 38 -23.90 6.70 9.07
N TYR A 39 -23.79 7.92 8.54
CA TYR A 39 -24.69 9.04 8.82
C TYR A 39 -25.42 9.48 7.54
N SER A 40 -26.53 8.79 7.24
CA SER A 40 -27.32 8.99 6.01
C SER A 40 -27.87 10.40 5.78
N SER A 41 -27.84 11.27 6.80
CA SER A 41 -28.17 12.69 6.68
C SER A 41 -27.12 13.50 5.92
N ILE A 42 -25.88 13.00 5.78
CA ILE A 42 -24.83 13.61 4.98
C ILE A 42 -24.96 13.06 3.55
N PRO A 43 -25.36 13.88 2.57
CA PRO A 43 -25.52 13.42 1.19
C PRO A 43 -24.16 13.03 0.58
N PRO A 44 -24.13 12.02 -0.32
CA PRO A 44 -22.91 11.63 -1.02
C PRO A 44 -22.42 12.73 -1.96
N VAL A 45 -21.10 12.86 -2.06
CA VAL A 45 -20.42 13.84 -2.91
C VAL A 45 -19.57 13.14 -3.97
N SER A 46 -19.35 13.83 -5.09
CA SER A 46 -18.33 13.42 -6.05
C SER A 46 -16.94 13.59 -5.42
N GLU A 47 -16.05 12.61 -5.60
CA GLU A 47 -14.64 12.68 -5.18
C GLU A 47 -13.80 13.20 -6.35
N ASP A 48 -14.08 14.42 -6.78
CA ASP A 48 -13.48 15.05 -7.96
C ASP A 48 -12.49 16.18 -7.58
N GLY A 49 -12.33 16.46 -6.29
CA GLY A 49 -11.51 17.56 -5.80
C GLY A 49 -12.06 18.94 -6.13
N ILE A 50 -13.35 19.05 -6.49
CA ILE A 50 -14.03 20.31 -6.79
C ILE A 50 -15.11 20.57 -5.74
N PHE A 51 -14.96 21.65 -5.00
CA PHE A 51 -15.92 22.03 -3.98
C PHE A 51 -17.13 22.71 -4.65
N GLY A 52 -18.01 21.88 -5.20
CA GLY A 52 -19.24 22.31 -5.85
C GLY A 52 -20.44 22.34 -4.92
N TYR A 53 -21.63 22.52 -5.50
CA TYR A 53 -22.89 22.60 -4.77
C TYR A 53 -23.16 21.37 -3.88
N ARG A 54 -22.87 20.16 -4.37
CA ARG A 54 -23.04 18.93 -3.58
C ARG A 54 -22.12 18.88 -2.37
N THR A 55 -20.87 19.32 -2.53
CA THR A 55 -19.90 19.38 -1.42
C THR A 55 -20.32 20.39 -0.37
N ASP A 56 -20.80 21.58 -0.77
CA ASP A 56 -21.37 22.57 0.17
C ASP A 56 -22.54 21.97 0.97
N GLN A 57 -23.49 21.30 0.30
CA GLN A 57 -24.61 20.66 0.99
C GLN A 57 -24.17 19.59 1.98
N ALA A 58 -23.19 18.75 1.63
CA ALA A 58 -22.65 17.74 2.51
C ALA A 58 -21.92 18.33 3.72
N VAL A 59 -21.14 19.40 3.52
CA VAL A 59 -20.46 20.12 4.60
C VAL A 59 -21.47 20.75 5.56
N ARG A 60 -22.49 21.41 5.05
CA ARG A 60 -23.58 21.96 5.89
C ARG A 60 -24.33 20.89 6.66
N ALA A 61 -24.64 19.76 6.02
CA ALA A 61 -25.28 18.63 6.68
C ALA A 61 -24.39 18.06 7.81
N PHE A 62 -23.10 17.90 7.55
CA PHE A 62 -22.12 17.51 8.56
C PHE A 62 -22.05 18.52 9.71
N GLN A 63 -21.93 19.81 9.40
CA GLN A 63 -21.85 20.88 10.39
C GLN A 63 -23.08 20.89 11.31
N ARG A 64 -24.29 20.80 10.76
CA ARG A 64 -25.53 20.70 11.55
C ARG A 64 -25.56 19.46 12.42
N LEU A 65 -25.16 18.31 11.88
CA LEU A 65 -25.18 17.03 12.59
C LEU A 65 -24.23 17.03 13.81
N PHE A 66 -23.09 17.69 13.68
CA PHE A 66 -22.06 17.77 14.73
C PHE A 66 -22.03 19.12 15.47
N SER A 67 -23.13 19.88 15.42
CA SER A 67 -23.31 21.15 16.14
C SER A 67 -22.21 22.19 15.90
N LEU A 68 -21.70 22.26 14.67
CA LEU A 68 -20.79 23.29 14.19
C LEU A 68 -21.56 24.46 13.55
N GLN A 69 -20.84 25.54 13.24
CA GLN A 69 -21.38 26.64 12.44
C GLN A 69 -21.79 26.14 11.05
N ASP A 70 -23.06 26.33 10.67
CA ASP A 70 -23.64 25.92 9.37
C ASP A 70 -23.42 27.01 8.30
N ASP A 71 -22.16 27.20 7.92
CA ASP A 71 -21.74 28.18 6.92
C ASP A 71 -21.29 27.53 5.59
N GLY A 72 -21.20 26.20 5.52
CA GLY A 72 -20.73 25.48 4.34
C GLY A 72 -19.22 25.59 4.11
N ILE A 73 -18.48 26.13 5.08
CA ILE A 73 -17.04 26.37 5.00
C ILE A 73 -16.30 25.32 5.84
N ILE A 74 -15.35 24.63 5.21
CA ILE A 74 -14.40 23.78 5.92
C ILE A 74 -13.24 24.64 6.39
N GLY A 75 -13.45 25.34 7.50
CA GLY A 75 -12.38 25.95 8.28
C GLY A 75 -11.77 24.95 9.27
N SER A 76 -10.81 25.40 10.09
CA SER A 76 -10.04 24.54 11.00
C SER A 76 -10.90 23.68 11.94
N MET A 77 -12.00 24.23 12.47
CA MET A 77 -12.92 23.48 13.34
C MET A 77 -13.67 22.38 12.58
N THR A 78 -14.24 22.71 11.41
CA THR A 78 -14.92 21.73 10.55
C THR A 78 -13.96 20.65 10.07
N TRP A 79 -12.76 21.03 9.63
CA TRP A 79 -11.70 20.13 9.19
C TRP A 79 -11.34 19.11 10.27
N ASN A 80 -11.00 19.60 11.47
CA ASN A 80 -10.61 18.74 12.59
C ASN A 80 -11.77 17.82 13.00
N LYS A 81 -13.02 18.31 12.98
CA LYS A 81 -14.17 17.50 13.35
C LYS A 81 -14.47 16.40 12.33
N ILE A 82 -14.35 16.68 11.02
CA ILE A 82 -14.48 15.66 9.98
C ILE A 82 -13.47 14.53 10.22
N ILE A 83 -12.21 14.89 10.46
CA ILE A 83 -11.14 13.92 10.73
C ILE A 83 -11.44 13.12 12.01
N GLU A 84 -11.84 13.77 13.09
CA GLU A 84 -12.20 13.12 14.36
C GLU A 84 -13.33 12.09 14.17
N VAL A 85 -14.42 12.48 13.52
CA VAL A 85 -15.58 11.60 13.28
C VAL A 85 -15.21 10.44 12.38
N TYR A 86 -14.45 10.71 11.31
CA TYR A 86 -13.98 9.67 10.39
C TYR A 86 -13.15 8.59 11.12
N ARG A 87 -12.29 8.99 12.06
CA ARG A 87 -11.49 8.06 12.89
C ARG A 87 -12.34 7.22 13.84
N GLY A 88 -13.49 7.74 14.28
CA GLY A 88 -14.39 7.05 15.19
C GLY A 88 -15.31 6.01 14.55
N LEU A 89 -15.33 5.87 13.21
CA LEU A 89 -16.24 4.94 12.54
C LEU A 89 -15.86 3.46 12.82
N PRO A 90 -16.83 2.54 13.00
CA PRO A 90 -16.56 1.13 13.29
C PRO A 90 -15.75 0.42 12.20
N ASP A 91 -15.95 0.74 10.92
CA ASP A 91 -15.19 0.16 9.81
C ASP A 91 -13.78 0.76 9.67
N SER A 92 -13.52 1.92 10.29
CA SER A 92 -12.17 2.49 10.41
C SER A 92 -11.29 1.67 11.39
N SER A 93 -11.87 0.71 12.12
CA SER A 93 -11.13 -0.21 13.00
C SER A 93 -10.19 -1.17 12.26
N ASN A 94 -10.34 -1.33 10.94
CA ASN A 94 -9.32 -1.99 10.11
C ASN A 94 -8.14 -1.08 9.75
N GLY A 95 -8.15 0.18 10.20
CA GLY A 95 -7.12 1.18 9.93
C GLY A 95 -7.16 1.79 8.53
N ALA A 96 -8.06 1.38 7.63
CA ALA A 96 -8.04 1.80 6.23
C ALA A 96 -8.38 3.29 6.07
N MET A 97 -7.35 4.12 5.90
CA MET A 97 -7.47 5.53 5.54
C MET A 97 -7.58 5.67 4.00
N PRO A 98 -8.44 6.54 3.45
CA PRO A 98 -8.45 6.79 2.01
C PRO A 98 -7.16 7.49 1.59
N TYR A 99 -6.77 7.29 0.33
CA TYR A 99 -5.65 8.01 -0.25
C TYR A 99 -5.85 9.53 -0.09
N PRO A 100 -4.84 10.31 0.35
CA PRO A 100 -4.98 11.75 0.61
C PRO A 100 -5.25 12.62 -0.63
N GLY A 101 -5.30 12.03 -1.83
CA GLY A 101 -5.56 12.74 -3.08
C GLY A 101 -4.31 13.34 -3.73
N THR A 102 -3.15 13.21 -3.09
CA THR A 102 -1.84 13.68 -3.56
C THR A 102 -0.75 12.71 -3.13
N PRO A 103 0.33 12.53 -3.94
CA PRO A 103 1.38 11.59 -3.58
C PRO A 103 2.09 11.98 -2.28
N LEU A 104 2.37 11.00 -1.42
CA LEU A 104 3.29 11.21 -0.31
C LEU A 104 4.73 11.05 -0.81
N ILE A 105 5.56 12.06 -0.57
CA ILE A 105 6.94 12.15 -1.05
C ILE A 105 7.83 12.68 0.06
N LEU A 106 9.14 12.78 -0.20
CA LEU A 106 10.09 13.40 0.73
C LEU A 106 9.60 14.77 1.23
N GLY A 107 9.58 14.91 2.55
CA GLY A 107 9.12 16.10 3.25
C GLY A 107 7.63 16.11 3.57
N SER A 108 6.80 15.27 2.93
CA SER A 108 5.39 15.08 3.34
C SER A 108 5.34 14.75 4.82
N SER A 109 4.30 15.20 5.51
CA SER A 109 4.14 14.93 6.94
C SER A 109 2.66 14.88 7.33
N GLY A 110 2.36 14.35 8.51
CA GLY A 110 1.00 14.23 9.05
C GLY A 110 0.48 12.79 9.07
N GLU A 111 -0.81 12.64 9.38
CA GLU A 111 -1.39 11.32 9.65
C GLU A 111 -1.31 10.37 8.46
N SER A 112 -1.47 10.84 7.22
CA SER A 112 -1.35 9.95 6.05
C SER A 112 0.05 9.33 5.94
N VAL A 113 1.09 10.06 6.37
CA VAL A 113 2.46 9.51 6.45
C VAL A 113 2.60 8.55 7.62
N LEU A 114 2.09 8.92 8.79
CA LEU A 114 2.10 8.06 9.98
C LEU A 114 1.38 6.72 9.71
N HIS A 115 0.28 6.80 8.98
CA HIS A 115 -0.52 5.67 8.56
C HIS A 115 0.29 4.72 7.66
N ILE A 116 0.92 5.22 6.58
CA ILE A 116 1.74 4.34 5.73
C ILE A 116 2.96 3.80 6.46
N GLN A 117 3.53 4.54 7.44
CA GLN A 117 4.65 4.06 8.25
C GLN A 117 4.22 2.86 9.11
N ARG A 118 3.04 2.95 9.74
CA ARG A 118 2.40 1.83 10.47
C ARG A 118 2.12 0.64 9.57
N GLN A 119 1.54 0.87 8.39
CA GLN A 119 1.24 -0.22 7.46
C GLN A 119 2.54 -0.90 6.98
N LEU A 120 3.57 -0.14 6.61
CA LEU A 120 4.87 -0.69 6.21
C LEU A 120 5.55 -1.44 7.36
N ASN A 121 5.49 -0.95 8.60
CA ASN A 121 5.98 -1.68 9.78
C ASN A 121 5.21 -2.98 10.04
N ARG A 122 3.90 -3.00 9.76
CA ARG A 122 3.08 -4.21 9.83
C ARG A 122 3.46 -5.21 8.73
N ILE A 123 3.57 -4.75 7.49
CA ILE A 123 3.99 -5.56 6.33
C ILE A 123 5.38 -6.13 6.54
N ARG A 124 6.30 -5.36 7.14
CA ARG A 124 7.65 -5.81 7.49
C ARG A 124 7.68 -7.10 8.32
N GLN A 125 6.65 -7.39 9.13
CA GLN A 125 6.59 -8.65 9.90
C GLN A 125 6.64 -9.88 8.97
N SER A 126 6.05 -9.75 7.78
CA SER A 126 6.09 -10.75 6.70
C SER A 126 7.20 -10.49 5.68
N TYR A 127 7.63 -9.24 5.51
CA TYR A 127 8.63 -8.85 4.51
C TYR A 127 9.80 -8.09 5.17
N PRO A 128 10.72 -8.79 5.84
CA PRO A 128 11.74 -8.18 6.69
C PRO A 128 12.81 -7.37 5.93
N SER A 129 12.84 -7.42 4.59
CA SER A 129 13.70 -6.54 3.79
C SER A 129 13.23 -5.09 3.79
N ILE A 130 11.94 -4.84 4.08
CA ILE A 130 11.42 -3.49 4.29
C ILE A 130 12.08 -2.90 5.55
N PRO A 131 12.83 -1.79 5.45
CA PRO A 131 13.48 -1.15 6.59
C PRO A 131 12.48 -0.78 7.69
N PRO A 132 12.83 -0.94 8.98
CA PRO A 132 11.99 -0.48 10.08
C PRO A 132 11.85 1.05 10.05
N LEU A 133 10.64 1.54 10.31
CA LEU A 133 10.34 2.97 10.31
C LEU A 133 10.01 3.47 11.71
N GLN A 134 10.41 4.71 11.99
CA GLN A 134 9.80 5.48 13.06
C GLN A 134 8.39 5.87 12.61
N GLU A 135 7.43 5.77 13.53
CA GLU A 135 6.04 6.18 13.32
C GLU A 135 5.88 7.63 13.78
N ASP A 136 6.63 8.52 13.15
CA ASP A 136 6.72 9.95 13.50
C ASP A 136 5.82 10.83 12.62
N GLY A 137 5.22 10.26 11.58
CA GLY A 137 4.41 10.99 10.63
C GLY A 137 5.21 11.93 9.73
N TYR A 138 6.52 11.74 9.57
CA TYR A 138 7.37 12.50 8.68
C TYR A 138 8.00 11.63 7.59
N PHE A 139 7.80 12.01 6.33
CA PHE A 139 8.26 11.23 5.17
C PHE A 139 9.70 11.63 4.87
N GLY A 140 10.63 11.10 5.66
CA GLY A 140 12.06 11.25 5.46
C GLY A 140 12.65 10.22 4.48
N GLU A 141 13.99 10.22 4.36
CA GLU A 141 14.70 9.26 3.50
C GLU A 141 14.41 7.81 3.88
N ALA A 142 14.35 7.50 5.19
CA ALA A 142 14.00 6.16 5.66
C ALA A 142 12.62 5.71 5.15
N THR A 143 11.60 6.57 5.22
CA THR A 143 10.25 6.27 4.71
C THR A 143 10.25 6.08 3.20
N ARG A 144 10.96 6.94 2.45
CA ARG A 144 11.12 6.79 1.00
C ARG A 144 11.77 5.46 0.64
N ASP A 145 12.83 5.07 1.34
CA ASP A 145 13.58 3.86 1.06
C ASP A 145 12.74 2.60 1.37
N ALA A 146 11.95 2.63 2.44
CA ALA A 146 10.97 1.57 2.72
C ALA A 146 9.85 1.49 1.69
N VAL A 147 9.35 2.63 1.20
CA VAL A 147 8.37 2.66 0.11
C VAL A 147 8.98 2.10 -1.18
N MET A 148 10.22 2.45 -1.51
CA MET A 148 10.91 1.89 -2.68
C MET A 148 11.08 0.37 -2.57
N GLU A 149 11.45 -0.13 -1.40
CA GLU A 149 11.59 -1.57 -1.18
C GLU A 149 10.25 -2.29 -1.30
N PHE A 150 9.20 -1.74 -0.69
CA PHE A 150 7.84 -2.24 -0.89
C PHE A 150 7.46 -2.24 -2.38
N GLN A 151 7.71 -1.15 -3.11
CA GLN A 151 7.40 -1.07 -4.53
C GLN A 151 8.14 -2.15 -5.34
N ARG A 152 9.42 -2.41 -5.04
CA ARG A 152 10.18 -3.51 -5.68
C ARG A 152 9.57 -4.87 -5.38
N LEU A 153 9.22 -5.14 -4.12
CA LEU A 153 8.64 -6.42 -3.70
C LEU A 153 7.26 -6.70 -4.32
N PHE A 154 6.50 -5.65 -4.63
CA PHE A 154 5.12 -5.74 -5.12
C PHE A 154 4.95 -5.32 -6.60
N LEU A 155 6.05 -5.27 -7.36
CA LEU A 155 6.09 -4.96 -8.80
C LEU A 155 5.45 -3.62 -9.18
N LEU A 156 5.68 -2.61 -8.35
CA LEU A 156 5.31 -1.22 -8.63
C LEU A 156 6.53 -0.42 -9.10
N PRO A 157 6.32 0.71 -9.80
CA PRO A 157 7.40 1.66 -10.09
C PRO A 157 8.11 2.10 -8.79
N ALA A 158 9.38 1.71 -8.63
CA ALA A 158 10.14 1.89 -7.39
C ALA A 158 10.81 3.27 -7.29
N HIS A 159 10.03 4.35 -7.40
CA HIS A 159 10.51 5.74 -7.30
C HIS A 159 10.31 6.37 -5.91
N GLY A 160 9.76 5.63 -4.95
CA GLY A 160 9.70 6.04 -3.54
C GLY A 160 8.62 7.05 -3.20
N ALA A 161 7.71 7.35 -4.14
CA ALA A 161 6.52 8.17 -3.88
C ALA A 161 5.30 7.25 -3.68
N VAL A 162 4.46 7.57 -2.69
CA VAL A 162 3.21 6.85 -2.44
C VAL A 162 2.09 7.56 -3.19
N GLU A 163 1.95 7.20 -4.47
CA GLU A 163 0.78 7.53 -5.29
C GLU A 163 -0.41 6.63 -4.95
N GLU A 164 -1.60 6.90 -5.51
CA GLU A 164 -2.82 6.13 -5.22
C GLU A 164 -2.64 4.62 -5.43
N ASN A 165 -1.95 4.21 -6.51
CA ASN A 165 -1.66 2.80 -6.77
C ASN A 165 -0.76 2.17 -5.70
N THR A 166 0.23 2.93 -5.20
CA THR A 166 1.13 2.46 -4.13
C THR A 166 0.40 2.43 -2.80
N TRP A 167 -0.42 3.43 -2.50
CA TRP A 167 -1.28 3.48 -1.31
C TRP A 167 -2.17 2.24 -1.24
N ASN A 168 -2.95 1.98 -2.30
CA ASN A 168 -3.87 0.85 -2.37
C ASN A 168 -3.13 -0.49 -2.26
N ALA A 169 -1.93 -0.59 -2.81
CA ALA A 169 -1.11 -1.79 -2.66
C ALA A 169 -0.63 -2.00 -1.22
N ILE A 170 -0.21 -0.93 -0.52
CA ILE A 170 0.18 -0.99 0.89
C ILE A 170 -1.03 -1.38 1.75
N GLU A 171 -2.19 -0.77 1.55
CA GLU A 171 -3.43 -1.12 2.27
C GLU A 171 -3.78 -2.60 2.11
N ASN A 172 -3.80 -3.07 0.85
CA ASN A 172 -4.15 -4.47 0.57
C ASN A 172 -3.11 -5.44 1.13
N ALA A 173 -1.82 -5.13 1.01
CA ALA A 173 -0.76 -5.97 1.55
C ALA A 173 -0.82 -6.05 3.09
N ALA A 174 -1.08 -4.94 3.78
CA ALA A 174 -1.19 -4.92 5.24
C ALA A 174 -2.45 -5.62 5.75
N LYS A 175 -3.54 -5.59 4.96
CA LYS A 175 -4.79 -6.32 5.25
C LYS A 175 -4.64 -7.83 5.01
N ASN A 176 -4.00 -8.22 3.93
CA ASN A 176 -3.88 -9.61 3.48
C ASN A 176 -2.45 -10.14 3.70
N LEU A 177 -1.96 -10.05 4.93
CA LEU A 177 -0.64 -10.62 5.24
C LEU A 177 -0.70 -12.16 5.13
N PRO A 178 0.26 -12.78 4.44
CA PRO A 178 0.32 -14.23 4.36
C PRO A 178 0.65 -14.84 5.73
N ASP A 179 -0.09 -15.88 6.13
CA ASP A 179 0.13 -16.64 7.37
C ASP A 179 1.55 -17.23 7.45
N ASN A 180 2.13 -17.59 6.30
CA ASN A 180 3.52 -17.97 6.18
C ASN A 180 4.23 -17.07 5.17
N PRO A 181 4.96 -16.03 5.65
CA PRO A 181 5.59 -15.07 4.77
C PRO A 181 6.62 -15.71 3.85
N PRO A 182 6.80 -15.19 2.62
CA PRO A 182 7.84 -15.66 1.75
C PRO A 182 9.22 -15.37 2.37
N ALA A 183 10.05 -16.39 2.55
CA ALA A 183 11.36 -16.21 3.15
C ALA A 183 12.25 -15.38 2.22
N PRO A 184 12.95 -14.36 2.74
CA PRO A 184 13.88 -13.58 1.94
C PRO A 184 15.05 -14.45 1.46
N TRP A 185 15.75 -13.96 0.44
CA TRP A 185 17.02 -14.55 0.04
C TRP A 185 18.01 -14.45 1.21
N ASP A 186 18.69 -15.55 1.51
CA ASP A 186 19.54 -15.70 2.70
C ASP A 186 21.05 -15.67 2.38
N GLY A 187 21.42 -15.30 1.16
CA GLY A 187 22.80 -15.34 0.69
C GLY A 187 23.22 -16.65 0.04
N ASN A 188 22.43 -17.72 0.19
CA ASN A 188 22.80 -19.03 -0.34
C ASN A 188 22.34 -19.18 -1.79
N ILE A 189 23.22 -19.76 -2.61
CA ILE A 189 22.88 -20.16 -3.98
C ILE A 189 22.32 -21.57 -3.93
N LEU A 190 21.14 -21.79 -4.51
CA LEU A 190 20.58 -23.13 -4.69
C LEU A 190 20.79 -23.56 -6.14
N SER A 191 21.29 -24.79 -6.31
CA SER A 191 21.56 -25.38 -7.63
C SER A 191 21.46 -26.89 -7.55
N TYR A 192 21.69 -27.58 -8.67
CA TYR A 192 21.67 -29.04 -8.73
C TYR A 192 22.52 -29.68 -7.61
N GLY A 193 21.91 -30.59 -6.85
CA GLY A 193 22.54 -31.26 -5.71
C GLY A 193 22.41 -30.54 -4.37
N SER A 194 21.93 -29.29 -4.33
CA SER A 194 21.53 -28.65 -3.06
C SER A 194 20.41 -29.46 -2.38
N THR A 195 20.41 -29.51 -1.05
CA THR A 195 19.38 -30.20 -0.26
C THR A 195 18.97 -29.40 0.98
N GLY A 196 17.79 -29.68 1.54
CA GLY A 196 17.32 -29.16 2.82
C GLY A 196 16.11 -28.24 2.70
N GLU A 197 15.73 -27.61 3.82
CA GLU A 197 14.50 -26.81 3.94
C GLU A 197 14.40 -25.68 2.92
N ARG A 198 15.54 -25.05 2.56
CA ARG A 198 15.58 -24.00 1.53
C ARG A 198 15.18 -24.51 0.14
N VAL A 199 15.53 -25.75 -0.18
CA VAL A 199 15.12 -26.38 -1.43
C VAL A 199 13.65 -26.74 -1.38
N SER A 200 13.15 -27.27 -0.25
CA SER A 200 11.71 -27.51 -0.06
C SER A 200 10.91 -26.23 -0.26
N LEU A 201 11.41 -25.11 0.29
CA LEU A 201 10.77 -23.82 0.17
C LEU A 201 10.77 -23.29 -1.27
N LEU A 202 11.90 -23.43 -1.98
CA LEU A 202 11.97 -23.13 -3.40
C LEU A 202 10.94 -23.93 -4.20
N GLN A 203 10.85 -25.25 -3.96
CA GLN A 203 9.92 -26.13 -4.64
C GLN A 203 8.48 -25.71 -4.38
N GLN A 204 8.15 -25.38 -3.13
CA GLN A 204 6.83 -24.85 -2.78
C GLN A 204 6.53 -23.56 -3.55
N TYR A 205 7.46 -22.60 -3.58
CA TYR A 205 7.23 -21.33 -4.28
C TYR A 205 7.10 -21.49 -5.80
N LEU A 206 7.87 -22.40 -6.40
CA LEU A 206 7.72 -22.73 -7.82
C LEU A 206 6.37 -23.37 -8.10
N ASN A 207 5.85 -24.22 -7.20
CA ASN A 207 4.51 -24.79 -7.32
C ASN A 207 3.43 -23.71 -7.19
N ASP A 208 3.53 -22.82 -6.19
CA ASP A 208 2.56 -21.73 -5.98
C ASP A 208 2.48 -20.81 -7.21
N VAL A 209 3.62 -20.54 -7.85
CA VAL A 209 3.64 -19.78 -9.12
C VAL A 209 3.15 -20.67 -10.28
N GLY A 210 3.47 -21.96 -10.27
CA GLY A 210 3.05 -22.94 -11.28
C GLY A 210 1.53 -23.08 -11.42
N ASP A 211 0.78 -22.84 -10.34
CA ASP A 211 -0.70 -22.81 -10.38
C ASP A 211 -1.23 -21.77 -11.37
N ALA A 212 -0.58 -20.61 -11.46
CA ALA A 212 -0.91 -19.56 -12.43
C ALA A 212 -0.12 -19.66 -13.75
N TYR A 213 1.01 -20.36 -13.74
CA TYR A 213 1.91 -20.53 -14.89
C TYR A 213 2.18 -22.01 -15.15
N PRO A 214 1.25 -22.75 -15.80
CA PRO A 214 1.32 -24.22 -15.95
C PRO A 214 2.53 -24.74 -16.75
N ALA A 215 3.27 -23.86 -17.41
CA ALA A 215 4.53 -24.20 -18.06
C ALA A 215 5.62 -24.57 -17.05
N ILE A 216 5.56 -24.04 -15.81
CA ILE A 216 6.45 -24.43 -14.71
C ILE A 216 5.99 -25.82 -14.22
N PRO A 217 6.84 -26.86 -14.32
CA PRO A 217 6.48 -28.21 -13.88
C PRO A 217 6.17 -28.26 -12.39
N LEU A 218 5.11 -28.97 -12.02
CA LEU A 218 4.79 -29.25 -10.62
C LEU A 218 5.85 -30.17 -10.00
N LEU A 219 6.37 -29.77 -8.85
CA LEU A 219 7.47 -30.44 -8.15
C LEU A 219 6.97 -31.19 -6.91
N ALA A 220 7.62 -32.32 -6.61
CA ALA A 220 7.58 -32.88 -5.27
C ALA A 220 8.37 -31.94 -4.33
N VAL A 221 7.80 -31.63 -3.15
CA VAL A 221 8.47 -30.82 -2.12
C VAL A 221 9.27 -31.75 -1.21
N ASP A 222 10.35 -32.31 -1.76
CA ASP A 222 11.21 -33.31 -1.10
C ASP A 222 12.51 -32.75 -0.53
N GLY A 223 12.77 -31.46 -0.75
CA GLY A 223 13.99 -30.80 -0.29
C GLY A 223 15.24 -31.22 -1.05
N GLN A 224 15.11 -31.81 -2.25
CA GLN A 224 16.23 -32.21 -3.10
C GLN A 224 16.22 -31.45 -4.42
N PHE A 225 17.31 -30.74 -4.71
CA PHE A 225 17.42 -29.97 -5.94
C PHE A 225 17.92 -30.90 -7.06
N GLY A 226 17.02 -31.74 -7.56
CA GLY A 226 17.28 -32.64 -8.68
C GLY A 226 17.01 -31.99 -10.04
N VAL A 227 17.03 -32.82 -11.10
CA VAL A 227 16.81 -32.38 -12.49
C VAL A 227 15.44 -31.71 -12.67
N GLN A 228 14.39 -32.19 -11.99
CA GLN A 228 13.06 -31.58 -12.10
C GLN A 228 13.02 -30.17 -11.52
N THR A 229 13.59 -29.98 -10.33
CA THR A 229 13.72 -28.66 -9.69
C THR A 229 14.53 -27.72 -10.60
N GLN A 230 15.63 -28.20 -11.19
CA GLN A 230 16.43 -27.41 -12.14
C GLN A 230 15.64 -27.00 -13.38
N ASN A 231 14.88 -27.91 -13.98
CA ASN A 231 14.04 -27.62 -15.14
C ASN A 231 12.97 -26.58 -14.81
N ALA A 232 12.32 -26.68 -13.64
CA ALA A 232 11.34 -25.70 -13.18
C ALA A 232 11.97 -24.32 -12.93
N VAL A 233 13.17 -24.26 -12.35
CA VAL A 233 13.93 -23.01 -12.20
C VAL A 233 14.26 -22.41 -13.56
N MET A 234 14.76 -23.19 -14.51
CA MET A 234 15.06 -22.70 -15.86
C MET A 234 13.80 -22.19 -16.57
N MET A 235 12.67 -22.88 -16.42
CA MET A 235 11.40 -22.43 -16.98
C MET A 235 10.92 -21.13 -16.34
N PHE A 236 10.98 -21.02 -15.02
CA PHE A 236 10.69 -19.78 -14.31
C PHE A 236 11.60 -18.64 -14.80
N GLN A 237 12.91 -18.88 -14.88
CA GLN A 237 13.86 -17.89 -15.39
C GLN A 237 13.52 -17.44 -16.82
N HIS A 238 13.15 -18.37 -17.68
CA HIS A 238 12.74 -18.08 -19.05
C HIS A 238 11.45 -17.25 -19.11
N LEU A 239 10.42 -17.62 -18.36
CA LEU A 239 9.12 -16.91 -18.34
C LEU A 239 9.22 -15.48 -17.81
N PHE A 240 10.19 -15.21 -16.93
CA PHE A 240 10.33 -13.93 -16.25
C PHE A 240 11.59 -13.15 -16.65
N ASP A 241 12.09 -13.40 -17.87
CA ASP A 241 13.21 -12.69 -18.51
C ASP A 241 14.49 -12.60 -17.65
N LEU A 242 14.79 -13.68 -16.93
CA LEU A 242 16.02 -13.84 -16.18
C LEU A 242 17.06 -14.60 -17.01
N LYS A 243 18.32 -14.54 -16.56
CA LYS A 243 19.35 -15.44 -17.08
C LYS A 243 18.95 -16.89 -16.81
N VAL A 244 18.81 -17.68 -17.88
CA VAL A 244 18.41 -19.10 -17.81
C VAL A 244 19.65 -19.96 -17.57
N ASP A 245 20.01 -20.18 -16.31
CA ASP A 245 21.15 -21.02 -15.90
C ASP A 245 20.78 -22.13 -14.92
N GLY A 246 19.51 -22.22 -14.51
CA GLY A 246 19.02 -23.24 -13.56
C GLY A 246 19.55 -23.04 -12.14
N ILE A 247 20.13 -21.87 -11.86
CA ILE A 247 20.70 -21.51 -10.56
C ILE A 247 19.82 -20.46 -9.89
N VAL A 248 19.49 -20.70 -8.62
CA VAL A 248 18.72 -19.76 -7.81
C VAL A 248 19.66 -18.94 -6.95
N GLY A 249 20.11 -17.81 -7.51
CA GLY A 249 20.72 -16.72 -6.75
C GLY A 249 19.70 -15.63 -6.38
N GLU A 250 20.20 -14.54 -5.80
CA GLU A 250 19.39 -13.41 -5.32
C GLU A 250 18.34 -12.93 -6.34
N LYS A 251 18.73 -12.72 -7.60
CA LYS A 251 17.83 -12.23 -8.65
C LYS A 251 16.67 -13.20 -8.93
N THR A 252 16.97 -14.50 -9.04
CA THR A 252 15.96 -15.53 -9.28
C THR A 252 15.01 -15.64 -8.08
N TRP A 253 15.56 -15.67 -6.87
CA TRP A 253 14.77 -15.74 -5.64
C TRP A 253 13.85 -14.53 -5.48
N ASN A 254 14.39 -13.32 -5.59
CA ASN A 254 13.61 -12.09 -5.45
C ASN A 254 12.52 -11.98 -6.51
N ARG A 255 12.81 -12.41 -7.75
CA ARG A 255 11.78 -12.43 -8.81
C ARG A 255 10.67 -13.44 -8.50
N LEU A 256 11.01 -14.61 -7.95
CA LEU A 256 10.02 -15.61 -7.54
C LEU A 256 9.08 -15.06 -6.46
N LEU A 257 9.65 -14.37 -5.45
CA LEU A 257 8.87 -13.71 -4.42
C LEU A 257 7.95 -12.62 -5.00
N GLN A 258 8.47 -11.79 -5.91
CA GLN A 258 7.69 -10.74 -6.56
C GLN A 258 6.48 -11.28 -7.32
N VAL A 259 6.66 -12.35 -8.09
CA VAL A 259 5.58 -12.98 -8.86
C VAL A 259 4.55 -13.57 -7.89
N LYS A 260 4.99 -14.27 -6.84
CA LYS A 260 4.09 -14.80 -5.81
C LYS A 260 3.28 -13.67 -5.13
N ASN A 261 3.92 -12.58 -4.74
CA ASN A 261 3.26 -11.43 -4.13
C ASN A 261 2.24 -10.76 -5.06
N TYR A 262 2.55 -10.70 -6.35
CA TYR A 262 1.63 -10.17 -7.35
C TYR A 262 0.39 -11.04 -7.50
N LEU A 263 0.55 -12.37 -7.52
CA LEU A 263 -0.58 -13.31 -7.59
C LEU A 263 -1.50 -13.18 -6.36
N MET A 264 -0.93 -12.94 -5.17
CA MET A 264 -1.72 -12.67 -3.94
C MET A 264 -2.56 -11.39 -4.02
N ARG A 265 -2.23 -10.42 -4.88
CA ARG A 265 -3.02 -9.18 -5.05
C ARG A 265 -4.26 -9.38 -5.92
N GLN A 266 -4.34 -10.46 -6.70
CA GLN A 266 -5.43 -10.69 -7.66
C GLN A 266 -6.53 -11.62 -7.14
N GLY A 267 -6.26 -12.40 -6.10
CA GLY A 267 -7.24 -13.24 -5.40
C GLY A 267 -7.94 -12.49 -4.28
#